data_AF-A0A101VQA5-F1
#
_entry.id   AF-A0A101VQA5-F1
#
_cell.length_a   1.000
_cell.length_b   1.000
_cell.length_c   1.000
_cell.angle_alpha   90.00
_cell.angle_beta   90.00
_cell.angle_gamma   90.00
#
_symmetry.space_group_name_H-M   'P 1'
#
loop_
_entity.id
_entity.type
_entity.pdbx_description
1 polymer ?
#
loop_
_entity_poly.entity_id
_entity_poly.type
_entity_poly.pdbx_seq_one_letter_code
_entity_poly.pdbx_strand_id
1 'polypeptide(L)'
;MSAPNSRSTSDIIITITTLIFAITSMVTVYISLSAWNNERESVRPYLTFYNSPEVYLENNYLNFSFAFYNVGFHPAASFHSQTLIVDYCLDDQPLHNDQFTLVNYIPQKTSTDLMIKIDLEPTKIDYDNINPHFIIINLKYTDPILEKNHEQIIFLRWEGITNKNLQPIFHCSKEEKNLILDYIKKF
;
A
#
# COMPACT_ATOMS: atom_id res chain seq x y z
N MET A 1 -23.05 73.55 18.15
CA MET A 1 -23.61 72.22 17.86
C MET A 1 -22.50 71.38 17.26
N SER A 2 -21.88 70.55 18.10
CA SER A 2 -20.77 69.69 17.70
C SER A 2 -21.35 68.52 16.90
N ALA A 3 -20.94 68.35 15.65
CA ALA A 3 -21.21 67.15 14.87
C ALA A 3 -20.00 66.22 15.03
N PRO A 4 -20.10 65.07 15.72
CA PRO A 4 -19.01 64.13 15.75
C PRO A 4 -19.35 62.88 14.92
N ASN A 5 -18.30 62.31 14.34
CA ASN A 5 -18.11 60.85 14.27
C ASN A 5 -18.64 60.03 13.07
N SER A 6 -19.09 60.62 11.96
CA SER A 6 -19.51 59.81 10.79
C SER A 6 -18.35 59.21 9.99
N ARG A 7 -17.21 59.92 9.86
CA ARG A 7 -16.04 59.40 9.12
C ARG A 7 -15.36 58.22 9.82
N SER A 8 -15.12 58.34 11.14
CA SER A 8 -14.50 57.27 11.94
C SER A 8 -15.33 55.99 11.98
N THR A 9 -16.66 56.10 12.07
CA THR A 9 -17.56 54.94 12.05
C THR A 9 -17.63 54.29 10.67
N SER A 10 -17.63 55.06 9.58
CA SER A 10 -17.52 54.54 8.22
C SER A 10 -16.18 53.84 7.97
N ASP A 11 -15.07 54.39 8.43
CA ASP A 11 -13.73 53.79 8.27
C ASP A 11 -13.61 52.46 9.03
N ILE A 12 -14.19 52.37 10.24
CA ILE A 12 -14.27 51.13 11.02
C ILE A 12 -15.10 50.07 10.28
N ILE A 13 -16.26 50.45 9.72
CA ILE A 13 -17.11 49.52 8.96
C ILE A 13 -16.37 49.01 7.73
N ILE A 14 -15.72 49.90 6.97
CA ILE A 14 -14.92 49.52 5.78
C ILE A 14 -13.80 48.56 6.19
N THR A 15 -13.12 48.82 7.31
CA THR A 15 -12.04 47.96 7.83
C THR A 15 -12.56 46.58 8.21
N ILE A 16 -13.69 46.48 8.91
CA ILE A 16 -14.31 45.21 9.30
C ILE A 16 -14.74 44.43 8.04
N THR A 17 -15.39 45.09 7.09
CA THR A 17 -15.79 44.47 5.83
C THR A 17 -14.59 43.96 5.04
N THR A 18 -13.51 44.74 4.97
CA THR A 18 -12.25 44.33 4.30
C THR A 18 -11.61 43.14 5.01
N LEU A 19 -11.62 43.11 6.34
CA LEU A 19 -11.11 42.00 7.13
C LEU A 19 -11.92 40.72 6.88
N ILE A 20 -13.25 40.82 6.85
CA ILE A 20 -14.12 39.68 6.53
C ILE A 20 -13.80 39.16 5.12
N PHE A 21 -13.70 40.05 4.13
CA PHE A 21 -13.32 39.65 2.76
C PHE A 21 -11.95 38.97 2.72
N ALA A 22 -10.95 39.51 3.43
CA ALA A 22 -9.62 38.91 3.48
C ALA A 22 -9.65 37.50 4.09
N ILE A 23 -10.40 37.30 5.17
CA ILE A 23 -10.57 35.98 5.80
C ILE A 23 -11.27 35.02 4.84
N THR A 24 -12.38 35.44 4.20
CA THR A 24 -13.10 34.60 3.24
C THR A 24 -12.23 34.23 2.04
N SER A 25 -11.45 35.17 1.51
CA SER A 25 -10.49 34.90 0.42
C SER A 25 -9.42 33.90 0.86
N MET A 26 -8.88 34.05 2.07
CA MET A 26 -7.89 33.12 2.62
C MET A 26 -8.46 31.70 2.76
N VAL A 27 -9.68 31.56 3.30
CA VAL A 27 -10.37 30.27 3.41
C VAL A 27 -10.62 29.66 2.03
N THR A 28 -11.01 30.47 1.05
CA THR A 28 -11.24 29.99 -0.33
C THR A 28 -9.96 29.45 -0.95
N VAL A 29 -8.85 30.20 -0.86
CA VAL A 29 -7.54 29.76 -1.34
C VAL A 29 -7.10 28.46 -0.65
N TYR A 30 -7.31 28.35 0.65
CA TYR A 30 -7.00 27.14 1.40
C TYR A 30 -7.79 25.92 0.90
N ILE A 31 -9.10 26.07 0.69
CA ILE A 31 -9.96 25.00 0.16
C ILE A 31 -9.53 24.62 -1.25
N SER A 32 -9.25 25.59 -2.13
CA SER A 32 -8.79 25.33 -3.50
C SER A 32 -7.46 24.58 -3.53
N LEU A 33 -6.48 24.97 -2.71
CA LEU A 33 -5.20 24.27 -2.59
C LEU A 33 -5.38 22.85 -2.06
N SER A 34 -6.26 22.66 -1.07
CA SER A 34 -6.55 21.35 -0.51
C SER A 34 -7.24 20.43 -1.52
N ALA A 35 -8.21 20.95 -2.27
CA ALA A 35 -8.89 20.21 -3.33
C ALA A 35 -7.91 19.79 -4.44
N TRP A 36 -7.06 20.71 -4.87
CA TRP A 36 -6.05 20.42 -5.90
C TRP A 36 -5.05 19.35 -5.44
N ASN A 37 -4.58 19.42 -4.20
CA ASN A 37 -3.69 18.39 -3.65
C ASN A 37 -4.38 17.02 -3.55
N ASN A 38 -5.63 16.97 -3.12
CA ASN A 38 -6.39 15.72 -3.05
C ASN A 38 -6.60 15.11 -4.44
N GLU A 39 -6.90 15.94 -5.44
CA GLU A 39 -7.03 15.49 -6.82
C GLU A 39 -5.72 14.88 -7.35
N ARG A 40 -4.58 15.55 -7.10
CA ARG A 40 -3.25 15.02 -7.47
C ARG A 40 -2.90 13.72 -6.75
N GLU A 41 -3.27 13.56 -5.49
CA GLU A 41 -3.04 12.31 -4.76
C GLU A 41 -3.99 11.18 -5.19
N SER A 42 -5.18 11.50 -5.70
CA SER A 42 -6.14 10.49 -6.16
C SER A 42 -5.72 9.75 -7.44
N VAL A 43 -4.80 10.34 -8.21
CA VAL A 43 -4.30 9.78 -9.48
C VAL A 43 -2.99 9.00 -9.34
N ARG A 44 -2.41 8.99 -8.13
CA ARG A 44 -1.14 8.33 -7.81
C ARG A 44 -1.14 6.83 -8.17
N PRO A 45 0.04 6.22 -8.40
CA PRO A 45 0.12 4.79 -8.66
C PRO A 45 -0.32 4.00 -7.43
N TYR A 46 -1.15 2.98 -7.64
CA TYR A 46 -1.62 2.07 -6.60
C TYR A 46 -1.69 0.66 -7.16
N LEU A 47 -0.96 -0.26 -6.54
CA LEU A 47 -0.84 -1.63 -7.01
C LEU A 47 -1.81 -2.52 -6.23
N THR A 48 -2.62 -3.29 -6.95
CA THR A 48 -3.58 -4.23 -6.34
C THR A 48 -3.60 -5.54 -7.10
N PHE A 49 -4.15 -6.58 -6.49
CA PHE A 49 -4.45 -7.81 -7.21
C PHE A 49 -5.68 -7.60 -8.09
N TYR A 50 -5.54 -7.87 -9.38
CA TYR A 50 -6.70 -7.99 -10.28
C TYR A 50 -7.28 -9.40 -10.24
N ASN A 51 -6.39 -10.40 -10.23
CA ASN A 51 -6.72 -11.81 -10.03
C ASN A 51 -6.23 -12.24 -8.64
N SER A 52 -6.89 -13.22 -8.03
CA SER A 52 -6.42 -13.80 -6.78
C SER A 52 -5.00 -14.35 -6.95
N PRO A 53 -4.12 -14.18 -5.95
CA PRO A 53 -2.80 -14.82 -5.97
C PRO A 53 -2.91 -16.33 -6.16
N GLU A 54 -2.01 -16.87 -6.97
CA GLU A 54 -2.00 -18.30 -7.30
C GLU A 54 -0.88 -19.02 -6.55
N VAL A 55 -1.15 -20.25 -6.12
CA VAL A 55 -0.17 -21.13 -5.50
C VAL A 55 -0.18 -22.46 -6.24
N TYR A 56 1.00 -22.91 -6.64
CA TYR A 56 1.15 -24.19 -7.33
C TYR A 56 2.46 -24.87 -6.96
N LEU A 57 2.46 -26.18 -7.08
CA LEU A 57 3.63 -27.02 -6.88
C LEU A 57 4.21 -27.42 -8.23
N GLU A 58 5.50 -27.17 -8.44
CA GLU A 58 6.21 -27.57 -9.65
C GLU A 58 7.62 -28.03 -9.28
N ASN A 59 8.01 -29.26 -9.66
CA ASN A 59 9.38 -29.79 -9.49
C ASN A 59 9.96 -29.63 -8.07
N ASN A 60 9.17 -29.94 -7.02
CA ASN A 60 9.50 -29.74 -5.59
C ASN A 60 9.64 -28.28 -5.14
N TYR A 61 9.23 -27.32 -5.96
CA TYR A 61 9.11 -25.93 -5.55
C TYR A 61 7.66 -25.58 -5.25
N LEU A 62 7.46 -24.88 -4.14
CA LEU A 62 6.23 -24.16 -3.85
C LEU A 62 6.34 -22.78 -4.47
N ASN A 63 5.52 -22.54 -5.50
CA ASN A 63 5.53 -21.30 -6.25
C ASN A 63 4.32 -20.46 -5.86
N PHE A 64 4.57 -19.20 -5.53
CA PHE A 64 3.55 -18.18 -5.34
C PHE A 64 3.62 -17.18 -6.49
N SER A 65 2.50 -16.93 -7.15
CA SER A 65 2.38 -15.96 -8.23
C SER A 65 1.45 -14.82 -7.83
N PHE A 66 1.98 -13.60 -7.85
CA PHE A 66 1.28 -12.38 -7.49
C PHE A 66 1.26 -11.43 -8.70
N ALA A 67 0.09 -11.27 -9.32
CA ALA A 67 -0.11 -10.34 -10.42
C ALA A 67 -0.54 -8.96 -9.87
N PHE A 68 0.39 -8.02 -9.81
CA PHE A 68 0.13 -6.64 -9.38
C PHE A 68 -0.34 -5.78 -10.54
N TYR A 69 -1.52 -5.21 -10.42
CA TYR A 69 -2.12 -4.32 -11.41
C TYR A 69 -2.14 -2.88 -10.90
N ASN A 70 -1.65 -1.95 -11.73
CA ASN A 70 -1.69 -0.52 -11.41
C ASN A 70 -3.06 0.08 -11.76
N VAL A 71 -3.86 0.39 -10.74
CA VAL A 71 -5.16 1.07 -10.91
C VAL A 71 -5.04 2.59 -10.94
N GLY A 72 -3.86 3.13 -10.62
CA GLY A 72 -3.57 4.56 -10.71
C GLY A 72 -3.46 5.04 -12.16
N PHE A 73 -3.55 6.35 -12.35
CA PHE A 73 -3.35 6.98 -13.66
C PHE A 73 -1.89 7.30 -13.95
N HIS A 74 -1.08 7.41 -12.89
CA HIS A 74 0.36 7.59 -13.02
C HIS A 74 1.09 6.24 -13.12
N PRO A 75 2.20 6.16 -13.86
CA PRO A 75 3.04 4.97 -13.86
C PRO A 75 3.78 4.84 -12.52
N ALA A 76 4.12 3.62 -12.13
CA ALA A 76 5.05 3.36 -11.02
C ALA A 76 6.46 3.13 -11.58
N ALA A 77 7.46 3.76 -10.98
CA ALA A 77 8.87 3.63 -11.33
C ALA A 77 9.66 2.99 -10.19
N SER A 78 10.85 2.46 -10.50
CA SER A 78 11.79 1.94 -9.49
C SER A 78 11.13 0.96 -8.52
N PHE A 79 10.33 0.03 -9.06
CA PHE A 79 9.53 -0.88 -8.25
C PHE A 79 10.44 -1.86 -7.52
N HIS A 80 10.29 -1.91 -6.22
CA HIS A 80 10.98 -2.83 -5.33
C HIS A 80 9.94 -3.56 -4.49
N SER A 81 10.02 -4.88 -4.45
CA SER A 81 9.18 -5.74 -3.65
C SER A 81 10.06 -6.54 -2.71
N GLN A 82 9.79 -6.46 -1.42
CA GLN A 82 10.36 -7.35 -0.43
C GLN A 82 9.26 -8.24 0.11
N THR A 83 9.44 -9.56 0.02
CA THR A 83 8.46 -10.51 0.54
C THR A 83 9.03 -11.29 1.70
N LEU A 84 8.25 -11.38 2.77
CA LEU A 84 8.52 -12.14 3.97
C LEU A 84 7.46 -13.23 4.11
N ILE A 85 7.87 -14.47 4.34
CA ILE A 85 6.96 -15.59 4.64
C ILE A 85 7.28 -16.10 6.03
N VAL A 86 6.27 -16.15 6.89
CA VAL A 86 6.40 -16.52 8.30
C VAL A 86 5.35 -17.56 8.65
N ASP A 87 5.67 -18.45 9.58
CA ASP A 87 4.72 -19.43 10.09
C ASP A 87 3.53 -18.73 10.79
N TYR A 88 2.36 -19.35 10.73
CA TYR A 88 1.13 -18.79 11.31
C TYR A 88 1.22 -18.60 12.84
N CYS A 89 1.99 -19.42 13.55
CA CYS A 89 2.17 -19.27 14.99
C CYS A 89 3.06 -18.08 15.36
N LEU A 90 3.84 -17.52 14.40
CA LEU A 90 4.75 -16.39 14.62
C LEU A 90 5.79 -16.63 15.73
N ASP A 91 6.21 -17.88 15.91
CA ASP A 91 7.10 -18.28 17.01
C ASP A 91 8.58 -18.38 16.60
N ASP A 92 8.85 -18.55 15.31
CA ASP A 92 10.19 -18.74 14.75
C ASP A 92 10.63 -17.60 13.84
N GLN A 93 11.89 -17.60 13.40
CA GLN A 93 12.39 -16.66 12.39
C GLN A 93 11.67 -16.82 11.03
N PRO A 94 11.66 -15.79 10.18
CA PRO A 94 11.00 -15.87 8.88
C PRO A 94 11.54 -17.02 8.02
N LEU A 95 10.64 -17.82 7.47
CA LEU A 95 10.95 -18.96 6.61
C LEU A 95 11.60 -18.53 5.30
N HIS A 96 11.18 -17.37 4.79
CA HIS A 96 11.68 -16.85 3.52
C HIS A 96 11.70 -15.32 3.53
N ASN A 97 12.76 -14.74 2.98
CA ASN A 97 12.92 -13.30 2.77
C ASN A 97 13.54 -13.10 1.38
N ASP A 98 12.74 -12.63 0.43
CA ASP A 98 13.17 -12.40 -0.94
C ASP A 98 12.96 -10.93 -1.34
N GLN A 99 13.81 -10.45 -2.25
CA GLN A 99 13.79 -9.10 -2.77
C GLN A 99 13.79 -9.12 -4.29
N PHE A 100 12.76 -8.54 -4.86
CA PHE A 100 12.60 -8.36 -6.29
C PHE A 100 12.66 -6.87 -6.62
N THR A 101 13.45 -6.50 -7.64
CA THR A 101 13.51 -5.12 -8.12
C THR A 101 13.29 -5.09 -9.62
N LEU A 102 12.32 -4.30 -10.06
CA LEU A 102 12.05 -4.04 -11.47
C LEU A 102 12.61 -2.66 -11.83
N VAL A 103 13.52 -2.65 -12.80
CA VAL A 103 14.17 -1.41 -13.30
C VAL A 103 13.23 -0.60 -14.21
N ASN A 104 12.27 -1.27 -14.84
CA ASN A 104 11.33 -0.64 -15.77
C ASN A 104 10.13 -0.01 -15.07
N TYR A 105 9.49 0.93 -15.75
CA TYR A 105 8.20 1.49 -15.33
C TYR A 105 7.09 0.43 -15.43
N ILE A 106 6.15 0.47 -14.48
CA ILE A 106 4.85 -0.20 -14.55
C ILE A 106 3.84 0.85 -15.00
N PRO A 107 3.40 0.82 -16.28
CA PRO A 107 2.43 1.78 -16.78
C PRO A 107 1.10 1.78 -16.01
N GLN A 108 0.25 2.76 -16.30
CA GLN A 108 -1.15 2.71 -15.86
C GLN A 108 -1.85 1.50 -16.49
N LYS A 109 -2.75 0.84 -15.75
CA LYS A 109 -3.59 -0.24 -16.25
C LYS A 109 -2.84 -1.45 -16.82
N THR A 110 -1.64 -1.71 -16.31
CA THR A 110 -0.85 -2.90 -16.67
C THR A 110 -0.60 -3.76 -15.44
N SER A 111 -0.41 -5.06 -15.68
CA SER A 111 0.00 -6.02 -14.65
C SER A 111 1.53 -6.23 -14.64
N THR A 112 2.05 -6.59 -13.49
CA THR A 112 3.43 -7.04 -13.27
C THR A 112 3.38 -8.23 -12.34
N ASP A 113 3.99 -9.34 -12.75
CA ASP A 113 3.95 -10.57 -12.00
C ASP A 113 5.20 -10.70 -11.12
N LEU A 114 4.96 -10.97 -9.84
CA LEU A 114 5.98 -11.36 -8.87
C LEU A 114 5.82 -12.85 -8.61
N MET A 115 6.86 -13.63 -8.95
CA MET A 115 6.90 -15.05 -8.69
C MET A 115 7.91 -15.33 -7.58
N ILE A 116 7.46 -16.01 -6.53
CA ILE A 116 8.28 -16.41 -5.39
C ILE A 116 8.40 -17.93 -5.40
N LYS A 117 9.62 -18.42 -5.30
CA LYS A 117 9.92 -19.86 -5.31
C LYS A 117 10.52 -20.27 -3.99
N ILE A 118 9.85 -21.18 -3.29
CA ILE A 118 10.36 -21.79 -2.06
C ILE A 118 10.75 -23.22 -2.38
N ASP A 119 12.01 -23.57 -2.11
CA ASP A 119 12.50 -24.93 -2.22
C ASP A 119 11.92 -25.76 -1.06
N LEU A 120 11.17 -26.81 -1.39
CA LEU A 120 10.72 -27.78 -0.43
C LEU A 120 11.78 -28.89 -0.37
N GLU A 121 12.69 -28.81 0.60
CA GLU A 121 13.67 -29.89 0.80
C GLU A 121 12.91 -31.23 0.95
N PRO A 122 13.17 -32.23 0.07
CA PRO A 122 12.37 -33.46 0.00
C PRO A 122 12.43 -34.33 1.25
N THR A 123 13.33 -34.02 2.19
CA THR A 123 13.57 -34.79 3.42
C THR A 123 12.86 -34.27 4.67
N LYS A 124 12.13 -33.14 4.61
CA LYS A 124 11.57 -32.52 5.84
C LYS A 124 10.10 -32.10 5.79
N ILE A 125 9.47 -32.01 4.62
CA ILE A 125 8.11 -31.46 4.51
C ILE A 125 7.15 -32.56 4.07
N ASP A 126 6.12 -32.79 4.88
CA ASP A 126 4.98 -33.60 4.49
C ASP A 126 4.19 -32.83 3.43
N TYR A 127 4.39 -33.19 2.16
CA TYR A 127 3.69 -32.59 1.03
C TYR A 127 2.17 -32.75 1.11
N ASP A 128 1.68 -33.67 1.95
CA ASP A 128 0.25 -33.92 2.09
C ASP A 128 -0.41 -32.89 3.03
N ASN A 129 0.38 -32.26 3.92
CA ASN A 129 -0.11 -31.31 4.89
C ASN A 129 0.93 -30.24 5.25
N ILE A 130 0.81 -29.05 4.65
CA ILE A 130 1.63 -27.87 4.97
C ILE A 130 0.78 -26.94 5.83
N ASN A 131 1.32 -26.50 6.97
CA ASN A 131 0.63 -25.58 7.87
C ASN A 131 0.35 -24.21 7.22
N PRO A 132 -0.61 -23.44 7.75
CA PRO A 132 -0.84 -22.07 7.31
C PRO A 132 0.40 -21.18 7.51
N HIS A 133 0.57 -20.20 6.63
CA HIS A 133 1.64 -19.21 6.69
C HIS A 133 1.10 -17.81 6.42
N PHE A 134 1.73 -16.80 7.01
CA PHE A 134 1.52 -15.41 6.61
C PHE A 134 2.55 -15.01 5.54
N ILE A 135 2.08 -14.23 4.57
CA ILE A 135 2.89 -13.69 3.49
C ILE A 135 2.75 -12.17 3.57
N ILE A 136 3.87 -11.48 3.82
CA ILE A 136 3.95 -10.03 3.91
C ILE A 136 4.73 -9.53 2.70
N ILE A 137 4.10 -8.69 1.89
CA ILE A 137 4.73 -8.11 0.70
C ILE A 137 4.84 -6.60 0.91
N ASN A 138 6.06 -6.09 1.02
CA ASN A 138 6.35 -4.66 1.06
C ASN A 138 6.73 -4.16 -0.33
N LEU A 139 5.88 -3.34 -0.91
CA LEU A 139 6.05 -2.70 -2.20
C LEU A 139 6.53 -1.26 -2.01
N LYS A 140 7.66 -0.92 -2.61
CA LYS A 140 8.19 0.45 -2.68
C LYS A 140 8.31 0.85 -4.14
N TYR A 141 7.82 2.04 -4.46
CA TYR A 141 7.86 2.55 -5.83
C TYR A 141 7.79 4.08 -5.83
N THR A 142 8.22 4.69 -6.92
CA THR A 142 8.22 6.14 -7.11
C THR A 142 7.16 6.52 -8.14
N ASP A 143 6.39 7.55 -7.85
CA ASP A 143 5.60 8.25 -8.85
C ASP A 143 6.53 9.24 -9.59
N PRO A 144 6.87 8.99 -10.87
CA PRO A 144 7.79 9.86 -11.61
C PRO A 144 7.15 11.18 -12.04
N ILE A 145 5.81 11.32 -11.95
CA ILE A 145 5.09 12.55 -12.30
C ILE A 145 5.03 13.49 -11.09
N LEU A 146 4.82 12.92 -9.89
CA LEU A 146 4.80 13.68 -8.63
C LEU A 146 6.17 13.73 -7.93
N GLU A 147 7.16 13.00 -8.44
CA GLU A 147 8.49 12.81 -7.84
C GLU A 147 8.41 12.36 -6.37
N LYS A 148 7.43 11.49 -6.07
CA LYS A 148 7.11 11.06 -4.71
C LYS A 148 7.29 9.57 -4.54
N ASN A 149 7.92 9.18 -3.44
CA ASN A 149 8.04 7.77 -3.06
C ASN A 149 6.80 7.30 -2.32
N HIS A 150 6.37 6.09 -2.64
CA HIS A 150 5.24 5.41 -2.07
C HIS A 150 5.66 4.06 -1.51
N GLU A 151 5.03 3.67 -0.41
CA GLU A 151 5.21 2.37 0.23
C GLU A 151 3.84 1.76 0.49
N GLN A 152 3.67 0.50 0.12
CA GLN A 152 2.45 -0.26 0.31
C GLN A 152 2.81 -1.64 0.86
N ILE A 153 2.26 -1.97 2.03
CA ILE A 153 2.45 -3.28 2.64
C ILE A 153 1.16 -4.07 2.54
N ILE A 154 1.26 -5.26 1.96
CA ILE A 154 0.15 -6.19 1.76
C ILE A 154 0.37 -7.37 2.70
N PHE A 155 -0.66 -7.68 3.49
CA PHE A 155 -0.68 -8.80 4.43
C PHE A 155 -1.64 -9.86 3.91
N LEU A 156 -1.11 -11.06 3.71
CA LEU A 156 -1.82 -12.21 3.18
C LEU A 156 -1.65 -13.41 4.12
N ARG A 157 -2.64 -14.30 4.10
CA ARG A 157 -2.65 -15.57 4.80
C ARG A 157 -2.90 -16.67 3.79
N TRP A 158 -2.03 -17.67 3.79
CA TRP A 158 -2.19 -18.89 3.01
C TRP A 158 -2.49 -20.03 3.97
N GLU A 159 -3.58 -20.79 3.75
CA GLU A 159 -3.95 -21.91 4.63
C GLU A 159 -3.07 -23.15 4.44
N GLY A 160 -2.08 -23.08 3.55
CA GLY A 160 -1.17 -24.19 3.29
C GLY A 160 -1.78 -25.24 2.36
N ILE A 161 -1.47 -26.50 2.64
CA ILE A 161 -1.95 -27.66 1.89
C ILE A 161 -2.67 -28.56 2.87
N THR A 162 -3.89 -28.99 2.56
CA THR A 162 -4.64 -29.94 3.38
C THR A 162 -5.11 -31.09 2.52
N ASN A 163 -4.74 -32.33 2.88
CA ASN A 163 -5.07 -33.54 2.12
C ASN A 163 -4.66 -33.44 0.64
N LYS A 164 -3.43 -32.97 0.37
CA LYS A 164 -2.89 -32.71 -1.00
C LYS A 164 -3.60 -31.62 -1.80
N ASN A 165 -4.59 -30.94 -1.23
CA ASN A 165 -5.27 -29.83 -1.90
C ASN A 165 -4.63 -28.51 -1.48
N LEU A 166 -4.09 -27.79 -2.46
CA LEU A 166 -3.63 -26.41 -2.33
C LEU A 166 -4.78 -25.52 -1.92
N GLN A 167 -4.64 -24.85 -0.78
CA GLN A 167 -5.63 -23.89 -0.32
C GLN A 167 -5.38 -22.50 -0.91
N PRO A 168 -6.43 -21.69 -1.06
CA PRO A 168 -6.30 -20.33 -1.58
C PRO A 168 -5.61 -19.38 -0.59
N ILE A 169 -5.20 -18.23 -1.12
CA ILE A 169 -4.64 -17.11 -0.34
C ILE A 169 -5.74 -16.10 -0.04
N PHE A 170 -5.75 -15.61 1.19
CA PHE A 170 -6.67 -14.59 1.67
C PHE A 170 -5.91 -13.34 2.14
N HIS A 171 -6.60 -12.21 2.17
CA HIS A 171 -6.11 -11.05 2.90
C HIS A 171 -6.21 -11.31 4.41
N CYS A 172 -5.20 -10.88 5.16
CA CYS A 172 -5.25 -10.91 6.61
C CYS A 172 -6.36 -9.98 7.14
N SER A 173 -7.00 -10.44 8.22
CA SER A 173 -7.83 -9.62 9.09
C SER A 173 -7.01 -8.52 9.77
N LYS A 174 -7.72 -7.57 10.40
CA LYS A 174 -7.08 -6.48 11.14
C LYS A 174 -6.34 -7.00 12.37
N GLU A 175 -6.89 -8.03 13.00
CA GLU A 175 -6.35 -8.69 14.18
C GLU A 175 -5.03 -9.40 13.84
N GLU A 176 -5.03 -10.21 12.77
CA GLU A 176 -3.82 -10.89 12.27
C GLU A 176 -2.74 -9.88 11.87
N LYS A 177 -3.12 -8.78 11.21
CA LYS A 177 -2.18 -7.72 10.88
C LYS A 177 -1.47 -7.16 12.13
N ASN A 178 -2.20 -6.94 13.22
CA ASN A 178 -1.60 -6.44 14.46
C ASN A 178 -0.62 -7.47 15.05
N LEU A 179 -0.97 -8.76 15.04
CA LEU A 179 -0.09 -9.84 15.49
C LEU A 179 1.22 -9.88 14.68
N ILE A 180 1.12 -9.80 13.35
CA ILE A 180 2.28 -9.78 12.46
C ILE A 180 3.15 -8.55 12.73
N LEU A 181 2.56 -7.37 12.92
CA LEU A 181 3.31 -6.15 13.23
C LEU A 181 4.05 -6.25 14.56
N ASP A 182 3.44 -6.85 15.57
CA ASP A 182 4.08 -7.05 16.87
C ASP A 182 5.18 -8.12 16.81
N TYR A 183 5.03 -9.15 15.97
CA TYR A 183 6.09 -10.10 15.66
C TYR A 183 7.29 -9.42 14.98
N ILE A 184 7.05 -8.62 13.93
CA ILE A 184 8.11 -7.94 13.18
C ILE A 184 8.93 -7.01 14.09
N LYS A 185 8.31 -6.32 15.05
CA LYS A 185 9.03 -5.44 16.00
C LYS A 185 10.01 -6.18 16.92
N LYS A 186 9.91 -7.51 17.07
CA LYS A 186 10.82 -8.30 17.91
C LYS A 186 12.18 -8.53 17.22
N PHE A 187 12.27 -8.27 15.92
CA PHE A 187 13.47 -8.41 15.09
C PHE A 187 13.89 -7.06 14.50
#